data_AF-G0MJ12-F1
#
_entry.id   AF-G0MJ12-F1
#
_cell.length_a   1.000
_cell.length_b   1.000
_cell.length_c   1.000
_cell.angle_alpha   90.00
_cell.angle_beta   90.00
_cell.angle_gamma   90.00
#
_symmetry.space_group_name_H-M   'P 1'
#
loop_
_entity.id
_entity.type
_entity.pdbx_description
1 polymer ?
#
loop_
_entity_poly.entity_id
_entity_poly.type
_entity_poly.pdbx_seq_one_letter_code
_entity_poly.pdbx_strand_id
1 'polypeptide(L)'
;MEQLLKDIVELGKNHKFDGSFDYGSEISSESLLEVMRFVGTDESSQEVLERFLEDAPIIHQTLLSMTLSSWIQQKQSPEPSIIKPRRCIRLLLNLIQRSTRFASKMPSECVDLLEALLASSQFDPECLLILLKTSDSTCLEFQKSSRYSYLLEQVLLKIHQNSQDDVATCLAYFSTLLEKDYGFLSSCYAEMSPKWFCEVLDVVRCLLEHKSTQQSLKIHSNNLLFVLNLLELMTVDYVAFLTAKSKKEPKSVEERRGKTIEMLNLLVEILGEMCTNTEMTSHLNEKATAMNAVVDVLDTILHSESLFADFRAAQPENWPKLPETDEKFKQLLEKIEEEKRYEETQRKYADRPKQPPPSKILRIEANESLAELAKVIFEQYQKIEDVHGIPRIGELKLNCLKAISNLCSLCPGNKLATLQNGRQGLLSVLQCTSRRPAYFMESYAMRNYSIFCVRQLTDECQENKEVILRLGEPQQPIIDRKRLLKEFGIDEQELKAVVV
;
A
#
# COMPACT_ATOMS: atom_id res chain seq x y z
N MET A 1 32.20 -11.24 30.94
CA MET A 1 30.76 -11.10 30.60
C MET A 1 29.94 -10.76 31.83
N GLU A 2 29.87 -11.63 32.85
CA GLU A 2 29.03 -11.41 34.04
C GLU A 2 29.28 -10.06 34.73
N GLN A 3 30.55 -9.72 34.97
CA GLN A 3 30.90 -8.42 35.57
C GLN A 3 30.40 -7.25 34.72
N LEU A 4 30.70 -7.25 33.41
CA LEU A 4 30.25 -6.20 32.50
C LEU A 4 28.72 -6.04 32.50
N LEU A 5 27.97 -7.14 32.51
CA LEU A 5 26.51 -7.07 32.56
C LEU A 5 26.02 -6.47 33.89
N LYS A 6 26.66 -6.79 35.03
CA LYS A 6 26.36 -6.13 36.31
C LYS A 6 26.63 -4.64 36.25
N ASP A 7 27.76 -4.23 35.68
CA ASP A 7 28.13 -2.82 35.53
C ASP A 7 27.11 -2.07 34.64
N ILE A 8 26.65 -2.68 33.54
CA ILE A 8 25.60 -2.11 32.67
C ILE A 8 24.27 -1.96 33.42
N VAL A 9 23.90 -2.96 34.23
CA VAL A 9 22.67 -2.92 35.02
C VAL A 9 22.73 -1.84 36.09
N GLU A 10 23.86 -1.73 36.80
CA GLU A 10 24.06 -0.70 37.82
C GLU A 10 24.00 0.70 37.20
N LEU A 11 24.64 0.89 36.05
CA LEU A 11 24.60 2.14 35.29
C LEU A 11 23.16 2.53 34.90
N GLY A 12 22.38 1.57 34.41
CA GLY A 12 20.98 1.80 34.01
C GLY A 12 20.03 2.05 35.19
N LYS A 13 20.30 1.48 36.37
CA LYS A 13 19.52 1.73 37.59
C LYS A 13 19.79 3.14 38.14
N ASN A 14 21.03 3.61 38.02
CA ASN A 14 21.45 4.89 38.59
C ASN A 14 21.19 6.09 37.66
N HIS A 15 21.12 5.87 36.35
CA HIS A 15 20.97 6.95 35.36
C HIS A 15 19.87 6.61 34.34
N LYS A 16 18.90 7.51 34.19
CA LYS A 16 18.00 7.52 33.03
C LYS A 16 18.58 8.38 31.92
N PHE A 17 18.46 7.93 30.68
CA PHE A 17 18.97 8.68 29.54
C PHE A 17 18.18 9.98 29.39
N ASP A 18 18.88 11.11 29.55
CA ASP A 18 18.36 12.47 29.40
C ASP A 18 19.13 13.29 28.36
N GLY A 19 20.05 12.64 27.62
CA GLY A 19 20.94 13.28 26.65
C GLY A 19 22.08 14.12 27.25
N SER A 20 22.15 14.25 28.58
CA SER A 20 23.18 15.02 29.29
C SER A 20 24.25 14.13 29.94
N PHE A 21 23.87 12.92 30.33
CA PHE A 21 24.77 11.99 31.02
C PHE A 21 25.73 11.26 30.07
N ASP A 22 27.02 11.26 30.43
CA ASP A 22 28.07 10.56 29.69
C ASP A 22 28.13 9.07 30.04
N TYR A 23 27.20 8.28 29.47
CA TYR A 23 27.28 6.81 29.55
C TYR A 23 28.56 6.24 28.87
N GLY A 24 29.25 7.05 28.06
CA GLY A 24 30.44 6.69 27.32
C GLY A 24 31.74 6.81 28.12
N SER A 25 31.76 7.26 29.37
CA SER A 25 32.98 7.29 30.19
C SER A 25 33.10 6.12 31.16
N GLU A 26 31.97 5.59 31.64
CA GLU A 26 31.93 4.62 32.75
C GLU A 26 32.41 3.20 32.38
N ILE A 27 32.09 2.73 31.17
CA ILE A 27 32.42 1.37 30.73
C ILE A 27 33.49 1.40 29.64
N SER A 28 34.60 0.68 29.81
CA SER A 28 35.70 0.69 28.84
C SER A 28 35.31 0.10 27.48
N SER A 29 35.85 0.68 26.39
CA SER A 29 35.61 0.19 25.03
C SER A 29 36.16 -1.22 24.80
N GLU A 30 37.24 -1.60 25.49
CA GLU A 30 37.84 -2.93 25.33
C GLU A 30 37.07 -4.02 26.07
N SER A 31 36.52 -3.71 27.25
CA SER A 31 35.59 -4.63 27.92
C SER A 31 34.38 -4.95 27.05
N LEU A 32 33.84 -3.96 26.32
CA LEU A 32 32.76 -4.17 25.35
C LEU A 32 33.21 -5.09 24.20
N LEU A 33 34.41 -4.90 23.65
CA LEU A 33 34.94 -5.73 22.55
C LEU A 33 35.13 -7.19 22.98
N GLU A 34 35.72 -7.42 24.14
CA GLU A 34 35.96 -8.76 24.68
C GLU A 34 34.65 -9.53 24.87
N VAL A 35 33.66 -8.90 25.53
CA VAL A 35 32.37 -9.55 25.77
C VAL A 35 31.57 -9.70 24.48
N MET A 36 31.60 -8.72 23.57
CA MET A 36 30.96 -8.82 22.25
C MET A 36 31.50 -10.02 21.47
N ARG A 37 32.83 -10.24 21.46
CA ARG A 37 33.45 -11.41 20.83
C ARG A 37 33.04 -12.71 21.51
N PHE A 38 33.14 -12.75 22.83
CA PHE A 38 32.76 -13.93 23.63
C PHE A 38 31.31 -14.36 23.37
N VAL A 39 30.35 -13.42 23.44
CA VAL A 39 28.93 -13.69 23.16
C VAL A 39 28.71 -14.13 21.71
N GLY A 40 29.48 -13.58 20.78
CA GLY A 40 29.38 -13.94 19.36
C GLY A 40 29.91 -15.34 19.03
N THR A 41 30.87 -15.87 19.78
CA THR A 41 31.55 -17.13 19.44
C THR A 41 31.27 -18.28 20.39
N ASP A 42 31.09 -18.03 21.68
CA ASP A 42 31.00 -19.06 22.72
C ASP A 42 29.55 -19.31 23.13
N GLU A 43 29.07 -20.53 22.98
CA GLU A 43 27.69 -20.91 23.33
C GLU A 43 27.41 -20.86 24.83
N SER A 44 28.44 -21.05 25.67
CA SER A 44 28.30 -20.95 27.14
C SER A 44 27.88 -19.56 27.61
N SER A 45 28.04 -18.53 26.77
CA SER A 45 27.54 -17.18 27.03
C SER A 45 26.02 -17.14 27.24
N GLN A 46 25.27 -18.10 26.69
CA GLN A 46 23.82 -18.19 26.89
C GLN A 46 23.49 -18.48 28.37
N GLU A 47 24.19 -19.40 29.02
CA GLU A 47 23.94 -19.73 30.44
C GLU A 47 24.20 -18.54 31.36
N VAL A 48 25.22 -17.73 31.04
CA VAL A 48 25.49 -16.48 31.75
C VAL A 48 24.36 -15.49 31.52
N LEU A 49 23.92 -15.32 30.27
CA LEU A 49 22.86 -14.39 29.89
C LEU A 49 21.51 -14.74 30.55
N GLU A 50 21.18 -16.03 30.68
CA GLU A 50 19.93 -16.48 31.32
C GLU A 50 19.83 -16.04 32.79
N ARG A 51 20.96 -15.78 33.47
CA ARG A 51 20.96 -15.24 34.85
C ARG A 51 20.56 -13.77 34.93
N PHE A 52 20.57 -13.05 33.80
CA PHE A 52 20.26 -11.62 33.70
C PHE A 52 18.91 -11.35 33.03
N LEU A 53 18.04 -12.36 32.86
CA LEU A 53 16.74 -12.16 32.19
C LEU A 53 15.83 -11.14 32.89
N GLU A 54 15.90 -11.03 34.21
CA GLU A 54 15.11 -10.05 34.98
C GLU A 54 15.65 -8.62 34.79
N ASP A 55 16.96 -8.47 34.60
CA ASP A 55 17.58 -7.18 34.32
C ASP A 55 17.66 -6.87 32.81
N ALA A 56 17.17 -7.77 31.94
CA ALA A 56 17.24 -7.61 30.49
C ALA A 56 16.63 -6.28 29.98
N PRO A 57 15.48 -5.79 30.47
CA PRO A 57 14.95 -4.50 30.04
C PRO A 57 15.91 -3.34 30.28
N ILE A 58 16.62 -3.36 31.42
CA ILE A 58 17.61 -2.35 31.78
C ILE A 58 18.83 -2.46 30.87
N ILE A 59 19.31 -3.68 30.60
CA ILE A 59 20.46 -3.91 29.71
C ILE A 59 20.17 -3.40 28.29
N HIS A 60 18.98 -3.68 27.74
CA HIS A 60 18.55 -3.19 26.44
C HIS A 60 18.59 -1.66 26.38
N GLN A 61 17.94 -1.00 27.34
CA GLN A 61 17.89 0.47 27.41
C GLN A 61 19.28 1.08 27.58
N THR A 62 20.11 0.55 28.49
CA THR A 62 21.44 1.10 28.77
C THR A 62 22.37 0.95 27.57
N LEU A 63 22.39 -0.20 26.88
CA LEU A 63 23.25 -0.39 25.71
C LEU A 63 22.87 0.54 24.55
N LEU A 64 21.57 0.73 24.30
CA LEU A 64 21.11 1.70 23.29
C LEU A 64 21.44 3.14 23.69
N SER A 65 21.26 3.48 24.97
CA SER A 65 21.59 4.80 25.53
C SER A 65 23.09 5.09 25.42
N MET A 66 23.93 4.10 25.74
CA MET A 66 25.38 4.16 25.58
C MET A 66 25.79 4.37 24.11
N THR A 67 25.14 3.68 23.17
CA THR A 67 25.40 3.88 21.75
C THR A 67 25.09 5.31 21.34
N LEU A 68 23.90 5.82 21.71
CA LEU A 68 23.45 7.14 21.31
C LEU A 68 24.27 8.26 21.96
N SER A 69 24.53 8.20 23.27
CA SER A 69 25.34 9.20 23.98
C SER A 69 26.78 9.25 23.45
N SER A 70 27.41 8.09 23.29
CA SER A 70 28.79 7.99 22.79
C SER A 70 28.87 8.55 21.38
N TRP A 71 27.86 8.32 20.54
CA TRP A 71 27.79 8.88 19.20
C TRP A 71 27.64 10.40 19.22
N ILE A 72 26.74 10.95 20.04
CA ILE A 72 26.51 12.39 20.15
C ILE A 72 27.80 13.11 20.56
N GLN A 73 28.53 12.57 21.53
CA GLN A 73 29.80 13.15 21.99
C GLN A 73 30.91 13.02 20.96
N GLN A 74 31.04 11.86 20.31
CA GLN A 74 32.07 11.66 19.29
C GLN A 74 31.83 12.53 18.06
N LYS A 75 30.57 12.82 17.72
CA LYS A 75 30.21 13.79 16.67
C LYS A 75 30.67 15.21 17.00
N GLN A 76 30.77 15.58 18.27
CA GLN A 76 31.28 16.88 18.71
C GLN A 76 32.82 16.92 18.84
N SER A 77 33.48 15.77 18.73
CA SER A 77 34.93 15.66 18.84
C SER A 77 35.63 16.02 17.53
N PRO A 78 36.86 16.59 17.58
CA PRO A 78 37.61 16.96 16.37
C PRO A 78 37.99 15.76 15.49
N GLU A 79 38.10 14.57 16.08
CA GLU A 79 38.25 13.29 15.37
C GLU A 79 37.10 12.35 15.77
N PRO A 80 35.99 12.34 15.01
CA PRO A 80 34.85 11.49 15.33
C PRO A 80 35.22 10.02 15.14
N SER A 81 35.22 9.27 16.24
CA SER A 81 35.28 7.81 16.21
C SER A 81 33.85 7.25 16.17
N ILE A 82 33.70 6.02 15.68
CA ILE A 82 32.45 5.25 15.75
C ILE A 82 32.65 3.92 16.48
N ILE A 83 33.88 3.65 16.95
CA ILE A 83 34.29 2.32 17.42
C ILE A 83 33.47 1.92 18.65
N LYS A 84 33.41 2.79 19.66
CA LYS A 84 32.72 2.51 20.91
C LYS A 84 31.19 2.42 20.73
N PRO A 85 30.50 3.40 20.10
CA PRO A 85 29.07 3.31 19.80
C PRO A 85 28.72 2.00 19.06
N ARG A 86 29.52 1.63 18.06
CA ARG A 86 29.30 0.42 17.27
C ARG A 86 29.55 -0.86 18.07
N ARG A 87 30.51 -0.87 19.01
CA ARG A 87 30.70 -2.01 19.94
C ARG A 87 29.51 -2.18 20.88
N CYS A 88 28.94 -1.09 21.40
CA CYS A 88 27.75 -1.15 22.27
C CYS A 88 26.55 -1.80 21.56
N ILE A 89 26.20 -1.32 20.36
CA ILE A 89 25.03 -1.83 19.63
C ILE A 89 25.26 -3.25 19.09
N ARG A 90 26.49 -3.60 18.71
CA ARG A 90 26.82 -4.98 18.31
C ARG A 90 26.83 -5.95 19.47
N LEU A 91 27.26 -5.51 20.67
CA LEU A 91 27.11 -6.32 21.87
C LEU A 91 25.63 -6.61 22.12
N LEU A 92 24.76 -5.60 22.05
CA LEU A 92 23.31 -5.77 22.18
C LEU A 92 22.75 -6.76 21.15
N LEU A 93 23.11 -6.58 19.87
CA LEU A 93 22.68 -7.48 18.81
C LEU A 93 23.12 -8.94 19.07
N ASN A 94 24.37 -9.14 19.51
CA ASN A 94 24.87 -10.48 19.83
C ASN A 94 24.12 -11.11 21.02
N LEU A 95 23.78 -10.32 22.06
CA LEU A 95 23.00 -10.80 23.21
C LEU A 95 21.58 -11.21 22.77
N ILE A 96 20.93 -10.40 21.93
CA ILE A 96 19.60 -10.69 21.35
C ILE A 96 19.64 -11.96 20.51
N GLN A 97 20.67 -12.15 19.69
CA GLN A 97 20.83 -13.35 18.88
C GLN A 97 21.13 -14.60 19.71
N ARG A 98 21.81 -14.44 20.87
CA ARG A 98 22.19 -15.55 21.75
C ARG A 98 21.03 -16.11 22.57
N SER A 99 20.05 -15.30 22.98
CA SER A 99 18.88 -15.76 23.72
C SER A 99 17.60 -15.07 23.26
N THR A 100 16.64 -15.86 22.76
CA THR A 100 15.29 -15.38 22.41
C THR A 100 14.52 -14.91 23.64
N ARG A 101 14.76 -15.51 24.80
CA ARG A 101 14.17 -15.07 26.08
C ARG A 101 14.68 -13.68 26.44
N PHE A 102 15.97 -13.41 26.25
CA PHE A 102 16.55 -12.08 26.45
C PHE A 102 15.98 -11.07 25.44
N ALA A 103 15.90 -11.45 24.16
CA ALA A 103 15.34 -10.63 23.09
C ALA A 103 13.89 -10.18 23.40
N SER A 104 13.06 -11.08 23.92
CA SER A 104 11.65 -10.82 24.23
C SER A 104 11.38 -9.85 25.37
N LYS A 105 12.43 -9.40 26.08
CA LYS A 105 12.34 -8.49 27.22
C LYS A 105 12.66 -7.03 26.87
N MET A 106 12.76 -6.69 25.58
CA MET A 106 13.01 -5.31 25.17
C MET A 106 11.76 -4.44 25.45
N PRO A 107 11.89 -3.39 26.28
CA PRO A 107 10.76 -2.61 26.75
C PRO A 107 10.41 -1.46 25.78
N SER A 108 9.23 -0.86 25.96
CA SER A 108 8.70 0.19 25.08
C SER A 108 9.57 1.45 25.01
N GLU A 109 10.33 1.78 26.06
CA GLU A 109 11.22 2.95 26.09
C GLU A 109 12.41 2.81 25.13
N CYS A 110 12.71 1.59 24.64
CA CYS A 110 13.73 1.40 23.62
C CYS A 110 13.32 1.96 22.25
N VAL A 111 12.02 2.19 22.01
CA VAL A 111 11.50 2.71 20.74
C VAL A 111 12.13 4.07 20.42
N ASP A 112 12.15 4.98 21.39
CA ASP A 112 12.68 6.35 21.22
C ASP A 112 14.18 6.34 20.88
N LEU A 113 14.93 5.43 21.52
CA LEU A 113 16.36 5.26 21.28
C LEU A 113 16.64 4.65 19.90
N LEU A 114 15.89 3.62 19.51
CA LEU A 114 16.02 2.98 18.19
C LEU A 114 15.63 3.94 17.07
N GLU A 115 14.59 4.74 17.27
CA GLU A 115 14.17 5.79 16.34
C GLU A 115 15.29 6.82 16.14
N ALA A 116 15.86 7.34 17.23
CA ALA A 116 16.95 8.30 17.18
C ALA A 116 18.23 7.72 16.53
N LEU A 117 18.54 6.44 16.77
CA LEU A 117 19.67 5.77 16.16
C LEU A 117 19.48 5.56 14.65
N LEU A 118 18.29 5.16 14.20
CA LEU A 118 17.98 5.06 12.77
C LEU A 118 18.01 6.44 12.08
N ALA A 119 17.52 7.48 12.74
CA ALA A 119 17.60 8.85 12.22
C ALA A 119 19.06 9.32 12.00
N SER A 120 20.02 8.78 12.77
CA SER A 120 21.45 9.09 12.61
C SER A 120 22.09 8.49 11.34
N SER A 121 21.48 7.44 10.78
CA SER A 121 21.96 6.67 9.62
C SER A 121 23.33 5.99 9.79
N GLN A 122 23.92 5.98 10.98
CA GLN A 122 25.26 5.39 11.23
C GLN A 122 25.24 3.91 11.63
N PHE A 123 24.09 3.44 12.12
CA PHE A 123 23.91 2.14 12.74
C PHE A 123 22.71 1.39 12.14
N ASP A 124 22.33 1.72 10.91
CA ASP A 124 21.15 1.16 10.24
C ASP A 124 21.16 -0.38 10.24
N PRO A 125 22.24 -1.07 9.83
CA PRO A 125 22.23 -2.53 9.80
C PRO A 125 22.01 -3.15 11.18
N GLU A 126 22.68 -2.62 12.21
CA GLU A 126 22.52 -3.13 13.57
C GLU A 126 21.12 -2.84 14.14
N CYS A 127 20.56 -1.65 13.92
CA CYS A 127 19.22 -1.30 14.37
C CYS A 127 18.14 -2.14 13.67
N LEU A 128 18.21 -2.28 12.35
CA LEU A 128 17.25 -3.07 11.57
C LEU A 128 17.30 -4.55 11.96
N LEU A 129 18.48 -5.11 12.21
CA LEU A 129 18.61 -6.48 12.70
C LEU A 129 18.07 -6.66 14.13
N ILE A 130 18.27 -5.68 15.01
CA ILE A 130 17.66 -5.70 16.35
C ILE A 130 16.13 -5.71 16.25
N LEU A 131 15.56 -4.82 15.42
CA LEU A 131 14.11 -4.76 15.19
C LEU A 131 13.57 -6.09 14.64
N LEU A 132 14.21 -6.65 13.62
CA LEU A 132 13.82 -7.92 13.03
C LEU A 132 13.92 -9.09 14.02
N LYS A 133 14.96 -9.14 14.85
CA LYS A 133 15.17 -10.26 15.79
C LYS A 133 14.27 -10.19 17.02
N THR A 134 13.66 -9.05 17.30
CA THR A 134 12.81 -8.84 18.47
C THR A 134 11.32 -8.75 18.13
N SER A 135 10.98 -8.41 16.88
CA SER A 135 9.63 -8.12 16.37
C SER A 135 8.55 -9.12 16.79
N ASP A 136 8.86 -10.42 16.73
CA ASP A 136 7.93 -11.50 17.11
C ASP A 136 7.39 -11.35 18.54
N SER A 137 8.19 -10.76 19.42
CA SER A 137 7.91 -10.66 20.85
C SER A 137 7.64 -9.25 21.35
N THR A 138 8.09 -8.23 20.63
CA THR A 138 8.06 -6.83 21.09
C THR A 138 7.01 -5.98 20.39
N CYS A 139 6.35 -6.47 19.34
CA CYS A 139 5.37 -5.68 18.57
C CYS A 139 4.31 -5.00 19.46
N LEU A 140 3.64 -5.73 20.35
CA LEU A 140 2.64 -5.18 21.26
C LEU A 140 3.24 -4.30 22.37
N GLU A 141 4.47 -4.57 22.80
CA GLU A 141 5.15 -3.74 23.79
C GLU A 141 5.52 -2.39 23.18
N PHE A 142 6.02 -2.38 21.94
CA PHE A 142 6.43 -1.16 21.24
C PHE A 142 5.25 -0.24 20.93
N GLN A 143 4.07 -0.78 20.64
CA GLN A 143 2.84 0.01 20.48
C GLN A 143 2.47 0.87 21.70
N LYS A 144 2.99 0.56 22.90
CA LYS A 144 2.79 1.39 24.08
C LYS A 144 3.54 2.73 24.01
N SER A 145 4.58 2.82 23.19
CA SER A 145 5.31 4.06 22.97
C SER A 145 4.58 4.95 21.96
N SER A 146 4.38 6.22 22.32
CA SER A 146 3.88 7.26 21.41
C SER A 146 4.81 7.54 20.22
N ARG A 147 6.05 7.03 20.25
CA ARG A 147 7.03 7.19 19.16
C ARG A 147 7.04 6.01 18.19
N TYR A 148 6.20 4.99 18.39
CA TYR A 148 6.23 3.79 17.55
C TYR A 148 5.97 4.07 16.07
N SER A 149 4.97 4.91 15.77
CA SER A 149 4.71 5.36 14.39
C SER A 149 5.92 6.06 13.77
N TYR A 150 6.61 6.92 14.50
CA TYR A 150 7.84 7.58 14.05
C TYR A 150 8.99 6.60 13.80
N LEU A 151 9.13 5.57 14.64
CA LEU A 151 10.10 4.50 14.43
C LEU A 151 9.81 3.76 13.10
N LEU A 152 8.55 3.42 12.85
CA LEU A 152 8.16 2.77 11.59
C LEU A 152 8.43 3.68 10.38
N GLU A 153 8.19 4.98 10.48
CA GLU A 153 8.55 5.95 9.44
C GLU A 153 10.06 5.95 9.15
N GLN A 154 10.91 5.86 10.20
CA GLN A 154 12.36 5.73 10.01
C GLN A 154 12.73 4.44 9.28
N VAL A 155 12.06 3.30 9.58
CA VAL A 155 12.29 2.04 8.86
C VAL A 155 11.87 2.15 7.40
N LEU A 156 10.71 2.77 7.11
CA LEU A 156 10.25 3.00 5.74
C LEU A 156 11.23 3.88 4.94
N LEU A 157 11.81 4.90 5.57
CA LEU A 157 12.84 5.73 4.93
C LEU A 157 14.04 4.90 4.45
N LYS A 158 14.41 3.84 5.17
CA LYS A 158 15.56 2.99 4.80
C LYS A 158 15.30 2.16 3.55
N ILE A 159 14.04 1.82 3.26
CA ILE A 159 13.68 1.11 2.03
C ILE A 159 14.07 1.92 0.78
N HIS A 160 13.96 3.24 0.84
CA HIS A 160 14.22 4.14 -0.29
C HIS A 160 15.69 4.59 -0.41
N GLN A 161 16.48 4.44 0.65
CA GLN A 161 17.79 5.10 0.78
C GLN A 161 18.98 4.15 0.80
N ASN A 162 18.78 2.88 1.13
CA ASN A 162 19.87 1.99 1.51
C ASN A 162 20.14 0.83 0.52
N SER A 163 21.12 0.01 0.88
CA SER A 163 21.55 -1.17 0.12
C SER A 163 20.45 -2.23 0.01
N GLN A 164 20.55 -3.14 -0.96
CA GLN A 164 19.57 -4.22 -1.17
C GLN A 164 19.38 -5.10 0.08
N ASP A 165 20.42 -5.29 0.89
CA ASP A 165 20.36 -6.11 2.10
C ASP A 165 19.53 -5.44 3.22
N ASP A 166 19.62 -4.12 3.35
CA ASP A 166 18.83 -3.35 4.31
C ASP A 166 17.35 -3.35 3.91
N VAL A 167 17.06 -3.25 2.61
CA VAL A 167 15.69 -3.35 2.06
C VAL A 167 15.08 -4.70 2.41
N ALA A 168 15.81 -5.81 2.20
CA ALA A 168 15.34 -7.14 2.53
C ALA A 168 15.03 -7.29 4.04
N THR A 169 15.88 -6.70 4.89
CA THR A 169 15.68 -6.71 6.35
C THR A 169 14.42 -5.91 6.76
N CYS A 170 14.19 -4.74 6.15
CA CYS A 170 13.00 -3.94 6.38
C CYS A 170 11.72 -4.69 5.96
N LEU A 171 11.74 -5.31 4.77
CA LEU A 171 10.62 -6.11 4.28
C LEU A 171 10.34 -7.32 5.20
N ALA A 172 11.37 -8.00 5.69
CA ALA A 172 11.22 -9.09 6.65
C ALA A 172 10.62 -8.61 7.98
N TYR A 173 11.00 -7.41 8.45
CA TYR A 173 10.43 -6.81 9.65
C TYR A 173 8.94 -6.52 9.47
N PHE A 174 8.54 -5.84 8.39
CA PHE A 174 7.12 -5.59 8.09
C PHE A 174 6.32 -6.88 7.87
N SER A 175 6.92 -7.90 7.23
CA SER A 175 6.30 -9.22 7.10
C SER A 175 5.98 -9.84 8.46
N THR A 176 6.87 -9.66 9.45
CA THR A 176 6.65 -10.17 10.81
C THR A 176 5.52 -9.41 11.50
N LEU A 177 5.47 -8.08 11.36
CA LEU A 177 4.40 -7.25 11.93
C LEU A 177 3.03 -7.62 11.33
N LEU A 178 2.94 -7.80 10.01
CA LEU A 178 1.69 -8.18 9.35
C LEU A 178 1.15 -9.55 9.79
N GLU A 179 2.05 -10.47 10.19
CA GLU A 179 1.70 -11.80 10.69
C GLU A 179 1.31 -11.78 12.18
N LYS A 180 2.07 -11.08 13.02
CA LYS A 180 1.95 -11.17 14.48
C LYS A 180 1.09 -10.07 15.11
N ASP A 181 1.16 -8.86 14.55
CA ASP A 181 0.41 -7.71 15.03
C ASP A 181 -0.91 -7.58 14.28
N TYR A 182 -1.98 -8.07 14.92
CA TYR A 182 -3.31 -8.08 14.35
C TYR A 182 -3.91 -6.67 14.14
N GLY A 183 -3.37 -5.65 14.81
CA GLY A 183 -3.82 -4.27 14.74
C GLY A 183 -2.96 -3.39 13.83
N PHE A 184 -1.86 -3.94 13.28
CA PHE A 184 -0.80 -3.17 12.64
C PHE A 184 -1.28 -2.12 11.64
N LEU A 185 -2.05 -2.53 10.62
CA LEU A 185 -2.52 -1.60 9.59
C LEU A 185 -3.48 -0.55 10.13
N SER A 186 -4.32 -0.94 11.10
CA SER A 186 -5.27 -0.02 11.72
C SER A 186 -4.57 1.04 12.57
N SER A 187 -3.52 0.66 13.31
CA SER A 187 -2.69 1.57 14.09
C SER A 187 -1.92 2.53 13.17
N CYS A 188 -1.29 2.01 12.11
CA CYS A 188 -0.61 2.83 11.11
C CYS A 188 -1.56 3.86 10.48
N TYR A 189 -2.79 3.49 10.11
CA TYR A 189 -3.76 4.43 9.55
C TYR A 189 -4.19 5.53 10.51
N ALA A 190 -4.29 5.20 11.80
CA ALA A 190 -4.72 6.10 12.86
C ALA A 190 -3.63 7.12 13.23
N GLU A 191 -2.37 6.67 13.31
CA GLU A 191 -1.26 7.45 13.87
C GLU A 191 -0.37 8.11 12.81
N MET A 192 -0.22 7.52 11.62
CA MET A 192 0.67 8.04 10.59
C MET A 192 0.01 9.10 9.70
N SER A 193 0.86 9.92 9.07
CA SER A 193 0.43 10.80 7.99
C SER A 193 -0.11 10.00 6.79
N PRO A 194 -0.98 10.58 5.97
CA PRO A 194 -1.53 9.92 4.77
C PRO A 194 -0.45 9.45 3.80
N LYS A 195 0.65 10.21 3.70
CA LYS A 195 1.81 9.85 2.89
C LYS A 195 2.45 8.55 3.38
N TRP A 196 2.80 8.49 4.67
CA TRP A 196 3.47 7.33 5.26
C TRP A 196 2.59 6.09 5.29
N PHE A 197 1.29 6.26 5.48
CA PHE A 197 0.37 5.14 5.38
C PHE A 197 0.32 4.55 3.96
N CYS A 198 0.39 5.36 2.90
CA CYS A 198 0.54 4.84 1.53
C CYS A 198 1.84 4.04 1.37
N GLU A 199 2.96 4.48 1.96
CA GLU A 199 4.22 3.73 1.92
C GLU A 199 4.09 2.37 2.64
N VAL A 200 3.36 2.30 3.77
CA VAL A 200 3.05 1.03 4.43
C VAL A 200 2.24 0.11 3.51
N LEU A 201 1.21 0.64 2.85
CA LEU A 201 0.41 -0.14 1.89
C LEU A 201 1.26 -0.61 0.70
N ASP A 202 2.18 0.22 0.20
CA ASP A 202 3.09 -0.18 -0.88
C ASP A 202 4.04 -1.30 -0.45
N VAL A 203 4.54 -1.28 0.80
CA VAL A 203 5.29 -2.41 1.37
C VAL A 203 4.44 -3.68 1.43
N VAL A 204 3.16 -3.59 1.84
CA VAL A 204 2.24 -4.73 1.84
C VAL A 204 2.06 -5.28 0.42
N ARG A 205 1.86 -4.41 -0.57
CA ARG A 205 1.78 -4.78 -1.99
C ARG A 205 3.05 -5.53 -2.43
N CYS A 206 4.23 -4.97 -2.16
CA CYS A 206 5.51 -5.58 -2.52
C CYS A 206 5.69 -6.96 -1.87
N LEU A 207 5.31 -7.11 -0.61
CA LEU A 207 5.38 -8.40 0.11
C LEU A 207 4.46 -9.46 -0.50
N LEU A 208 3.28 -9.07 -0.98
CA LEU A 208 2.35 -9.96 -1.68
C LEU A 208 2.90 -10.38 -3.06
N GLU A 209 3.45 -9.44 -3.82
CA GLU A 209 4.04 -9.72 -5.13
C GLU A 209 5.25 -10.65 -5.05
N HIS A 210 6.22 -10.34 -4.19
CA HIS A 210 7.51 -11.05 -4.11
C HIS A 210 7.38 -12.51 -3.67
N LYS A 211 6.41 -12.84 -2.81
CA LYS A 211 6.29 -14.20 -2.23
C LYS A 211 5.38 -15.16 -2.99
N SER A 212 4.72 -14.70 -4.06
CA SER A 212 4.01 -15.56 -5.02
C SER A 212 4.88 -16.68 -5.61
N THR A 213 6.20 -16.64 -5.42
CA THR A 213 7.17 -17.56 -6.01
C THR A 213 7.83 -18.57 -5.05
N GLN A 214 7.93 -18.37 -3.73
CA GLN A 214 8.74 -19.27 -2.85
C GLN A 214 8.30 -19.54 -1.39
N GLN A 215 7.26 -18.91 -0.81
CA GLN A 215 6.71 -19.29 0.53
C GLN A 215 5.40 -18.55 0.80
N SER A 216 4.39 -19.20 1.43
CA SER A 216 3.12 -18.53 1.73
C SER A 216 3.32 -17.40 2.76
N LEU A 217 2.97 -16.18 2.39
CA LEU A 217 2.89 -15.05 3.32
C LEU A 217 1.63 -15.22 4.16
N LYS A 218 1.78 -15.34 5.48
CA LYS A 218 0.68 -15.46 6.42
C LYS A 218 0.34 -14.08 7.01
N ILE A 219 -0.46 -13.29 6.31
CA ILE A 219 -0.99 -12.04 6.87
C ILE A 219 -2.11 -12.37 7.85
N HIS A 220 -2.10 -11.74 9.03
CA HIS A 220 -3.18 -11.90 10.00
C HIS A 220 -4.53 -11.43 9.44
N SER A 221 -5.60 -12.19 9.69
CA SER A 221 -6.95 -11.93 9.14
C SER A 221 -7.48 -10.52 9.43
N ASN A 222 -7.20 -9.97 10.62
CA ASN A 222 -7.57 -8.59 10.97
C ASN A 222 -6.93 -7.53 10.05
N ASN A 223 -5.68 -7.71 9.61
CA ASN A 223 -5.03 -6.80 8.67
C ASN A 223 -5.69 -6.90 7.28
N LEU A 224 -6.05 -8.11 6.84
CA LEU A 224 -6.81 -8.33 5.59
C LEU A 224 -8.21 -7.71 5.66
N LEU A 225 -8.89 -7.88 6.79
CA LEU A 225 -10.20 -7.29 7.05
C LEU A 225 -10.13 -5.76 7.05
N PHE A 226 -9.06 -5.19 7.61
CA PHE A 226 -8.85 -3.76 7.62
C PHE A 226 -8.75 -3.17 6.21
N VAL A 227 -8.04 -3.82 5.29
CA VAL A 227 -7.95 -3.40 3.87
C VAL A 227 -9.35 -3.31 3.24
N LEU A 228 -10.18 -4.34 3.44
CA LEU A 228 -11.56 -4.38 2.94
C LEU A 228 -12.43 -3.28 3.56
N ASN A 229 -12.37 -3.14 4.88
CA ASN A 229 -13.18 -2.15 5.61
C ASN A 229 -12.77 -0.72 5.23
N LEU A 230 -11.48 -0.48 4.96
CA LEU A 230 -11.02 0.82 4.51
C LEU A 230 -11.50 1.13 3.08
N LEU A 231 -11.48 0.15 2.18
CA LEU A 231 -12.04 0.29 0.83
C LEU A 231 -13.55 0.56 0.87
N GLU A 232 -14.29 -0.15 1.73
CA GLU A 232 -15.72 0.08 1.97
C GLU A 232 -15.99 1.46 2.57
N LEU A 233 -15.22 1.88 3.59
CA LEU A 233 -15.30 3.21 4.18
C LEU A 233 -15.13 4.31 3.12
N MET A 234 -14.19 4.12 2.19
CA MET A 234 -13.90 5.09 1.12
C MET A 234 -14.94 5.10 0.00
N THR A 235 -15.79 4.08 -0.13
CA THR A 235 -16.83 3.99 -1.17
C THR A 235 -18.24 4.24 -0.63
N VAL A 236 -18.52 3.86 0.61
CA VAL A 236 -19.85 3.93 1.24
C VAL A 236 -19.98 5.16 2.14
N ASP A 237 -19.02 5.39 3.01
CA ASP A 237 -19.12 6.37 4.11
C ASP A 237 -18.10 7.52 4.00
N TYR A 238 -17.58 7.76 2.80
CA TYR A 238 -16.48 8.71 2.56
C TYR A 238 -16.81 10.11 3.07
N VAL A 239 -17.98 10.65 2.75
CA VAL A 239 -18.36 12.01 3.17
C VAL A 239 -18.60 12.10 4.68
N ALA A 240 -19.27 11.11 5.27
CA ALA A 240 -19.47 11.03 6.71
C ALA A 240 -18.12 10.98 7.45
N PHE A 241 -17.19 10.16 6.96
CA PHE A 241 -15.84 10.04 7.50
C PHE A 241 -15.08 11.38 7.43
N LEU A 242 -15.04 12.01 6.26
CA LEU A 242 -14.35 13.28 6.07
C LEU A 242 -14.95 14.39 6.93
N THR A 243 -16.27 14.39 7.10
CA THR A 243 -16.99 15.38 7.92
C THR A 243 -16.73 15.18 9.42
N ALA A 244 -16.66 13.94 9.88
CA ALA A 244 -16.33 13.62 11.27
C ALA A 244 -14.87 14.01 11.60
N LYS A 245 -13.95 13.72 10.68
CA LYS A 245 -12.53 14.08 10.80
C LYS A 245 -12.29 15.58 10.68
N SER A 246 -12.99 16.30 9.79
CA SER A 246 -12.75 17.73 9.57
C SER A 246 -13.06 18.58 10.80
N LYS A 247 -14.02 18.15 11.62
CA LYS A 247 -14.34 18.77 12.92
C LYS A 247 -13.23 18.64 13.95
N LYS A 248 -12.37 17.63 13.84
CA LYS A 248 -11.28 17.35 14.79
C LYS A 248 -9.91 17.79 14.26
N GLU A 249 -9.64 17.55 12.98
CA GLU A 249 -8.31 17.63 12.35
C GLU A 249 -8.41 18.10 10.88
N PRO A 250 -8.74 19.37 10.60
CA PRO A 250 -9.05 19.82 9.23
C PRO A 250 -7.88 19.67 8.25
N LYS A 251 -6.64 19.93 8.69
CA LYS A 251 -5.44 19.77 7.84
C LYS A 251 -5.19 18.31 7.42
N SER A 252 -5.43 17.36 8.33
CA SER A 252 -5.30 15.93 8.03
C SER A 252 -6.30 15.47 6.96
N VAL A 253 -7.49 16.08 6.91
CA VAL A 253 -8.52 15.74 5.92
C VAL A 253 -8.10 16.13 4.51
N GLU A 254 -7.53 17.32 4.32
CA GLU A 254 -7.05 17.76 3.01
C GLU A 254 -5.90 16.89 2.51
N GLU A 255 -4.97 16.53 3.39
CA GLU A 255 -3.88 15.59 3.06
C GLU A 255 -4.41 14.21 2.67
N ARG A 256 -5.42 13.69 3.39
CA ARG A 256 -6.07 12.41 3.07
C ARG A 256 -6.82 12.46 1.74
N ARG A 257 -7.53 13.55 1.45
CA ARG A 257 -8.17 13.80 0.15
C ARG A 257 -7.14 13.78 -0.97
N GLY A 258 -6.01 14.48 -0.80
CA GLY A 258 -4.91 14.50 -1.78
C GLY A 258 -4.28 13.12 -2.05
N LYS A 259 -4.31 12.22 -1.07
CA LYS A 259 -3.77 10.85 -1.17
C LYS A 259 -4.82 9.77 -1.49
N THR A 260 -6.08 10.13 -1.65
CA THR A 260 -7.21 9.18 -1.82
C THR A 260 -7.03 8.26 -3.03
N ILE A 261 -6.60 8.78 -4.18
CA ILE A 261 -6.39 7.96 -5.39
C ILE A 261 -5.26 6.96 -5.19
N GLU A 262 -4.17 7.37 -4.56
CA GLU A 262 -3.04 6.48 -4.25
C GLU A 262 -3.45 5.39 -3.27
N MET A 263 -4.18 5.75 -2.21
CA MET A 263 -4.72 4.76 -1.26
C MET A 263 -5.65 3.77 -1.96
N LEU A 264 -6.62 4.24 -2.76
CA LEU A 264 -7.51 3.35 -3.50
C LEU A 264 -6.74 2.42 -4.43
N ASN A 265 -5.71 2.93 -5.11
CA ASN A 265 -4.91 2.13 -6.03
C ASN A 265 -4.24 0.97 -5.29
N LEU A 266 -3.56 1.28 -4.19
CA LEU A 266 -2.88 0.28 -3.35
C LEU A 266 -3.88 -0.70 -2.71
N LEU A 267 -5.02 -0.23 -2.20
CA LEU A 267 -6.03 -1.09 -1.58
C LEU A 267 -6.66 -2.07 -2.57
N VAL A 268 -7.01 -1.60 -3.78
CA VAL A 268 -7.58 -2.45 -4.83
C VAL A 268 -6.56 -3.47 -5.34
N GLU A 269 -5.30 -3.07 -5.47
CA GLU A 269 -4.22 -3.96 -5.88
C GLU A 269 -3.93 -5.04 -4.83
N ILE A 270 -3.79 -4.66 -3.55
CA ILE A 270 -3.65 -5.59 -2.42
C ILE A 270 -4.82 -6.58 -2.41
N LEU A 271 -6.06 -6.11 -2.58
CA LEU A 271 -7.23 -6.97 -2.65
C LEU A 271 -7.16 -7.96 -3.82
N GLY A 272 -6.73 -7.49 -5.00
CA GLY A 272 -6.51 -8.33 -6.17
C GLY A 272 -5.49 -9.43 -5.93
N GLU A 273 -4.37 -9.12 -5.27
CA GLU A 273 -3.32 -10.09 -4.91
C GLU A 273 -3.77 -11.05 -3.79
N MET A 274 -4.59 -10.58 -2.84
CA MET A 274 -5.17 -11.47 -1.82
C MET A 274 -6.06 -12.57 -2.43
N CYS A 275 -6.69 -12.31 -3.58
CA CYS A 275 -7.51 -13.30 -4.27
C CYS A 275 -6.67 -14.46 -4.84
N THR A 276 -5.40 -14.22 -5.20
CA THR A 276 -4.54 -15.26 -5.80
C THR A 276 -3.87 -16.14 -4.74
N ASN A 277 -3.95 -15.75 -3.46
CA ASN A 277 -3.40 -16.52 -2.35
C ASN A 277 -4.48 -17.37 -1.65
N THR A 278 -4.38 -18.69 -1.81
CA THR A 278 -5.35 -19.69 -1.32
C THR A 278 -5.61 -19.64 0.19
N GLU A 279 -4.64 -19.24 1.01
CA GLU A 279 -4.82 -19.08 2.46
C GLU A 279 -5.72 -17.87 2.79
N MET A 280 -5.60 -16.79 2.01
CA MET A 280 -6.31 -15.53 2.22
C MET A 280 -7.69 -15.50 1.55
N THR A 281 -7.92 -16.34 0.54
CA THR A 281 -9.16 -16.43 -0.22
C THR A 281 -10.38 -16.73 0.67
N SER A 282 -10.20 -17.51 1.73
CA SER A 282 -11.27 -17.85 2.69
C SER A 282 -11.92 -16.62 3.33
N HIS A 283 -11.16 -15.53 3.51
CA HIS A 283 -11.65 -14.26 4.06
C HIS A 283 -12.40 -13.38 3.03
N LEU A 284 -12.29 -13.71 1.74
CA LEU A 284 -12.91 -13.01 0.62
C LEU A 284 -14.15 -13.71 0.08
N ASN A 285 -14.22 -15.05 0.20
CA ASN A 285 -15.27 -15.88 -0.38
C ASN A 285 -16.70 -15.57 0.10
N GLU A 286 -16.86 -14.97 1.28
CA GLU A 286 -18.17 -14.64 1.87
C GLU A 286 -18.58 -13.17 1.66
N LYS A 287 -17.79 -12.37 0.93
CA LYS A 287 -17.97 -10.92 0.88
C LYS A 287 -18.25 -10.41 -0.53
N ALA A 288 -19.52 -10.46 -0.93
CA ALA A 288 -20.03 -9.65 -2.06
C ALA A 288 -19.65 -8.16 -1.92
N THR A 289 -19.39 -7.68 -0.70
CA THR A 289 -18.87 -6.36 -0.37
C THR A 289 -17.57 -6.01 -1.07
N ALA A 290 -16.62 -6.95 -1.20
CA ALA A 290 -15.33 -6.69 -1.86
C ALA A 290 -15.53 -6.40 -3.35
N MET A 291 -16.30 -7.25 -4.04
CA MET A 291 -16.68 -7.03 -5.44
C MET A 291 -17.41 -5.70 -5.61
N ASN A 292 -18.40 -5.44 -4.75
CA ASN A 292 -19.19 -4.23 -4.77
C ASN A 292 -18.35 -2.96 -4.63
N ALA A 293 -17.39 -2.95 -3.71
CA ALA A 293 -16.53 -1.79 -3.49
C ALA A 293 -15.58 -1.55 -4.69
N VAL A 294 -15.01 -2.61 -5.28
CA VAL A 294 -14.16 -2.47 -6.48
C VAL A 294 -14.98 -1.99 -7.68
N VAL A 295 -16.21 -2.50 -7.87
CA VAL A 295 -17.12 -2.01 -8.92
C VAL A 295 -17.49 -0.55 -8.67
N ASP A 296 -17.75 -0.14 -7.42
CA ASP A 296 -18.04 1.26 -7.09
C ASP A 296 -16.87 2.18 -7.42
N VAL A 297 -15.62 1.75 -7.17
CA VAL A 297 -14.43 2.50 -7.58
C VAL A 297 -14.34 2.60 -9.11
N LEU A 298 -14.55 1.50 -9.85
CA LEU A 298 -14.54 1.50 -11.31
C LEU A 298 -15.63 2.41 -11.89
N ASP A 299 -16.87 2.31 -11.39
CA ASP A 299 -18.00 3.16 -11.80
C ASP A 299 -17.68 4.64 -11.54
N THR A 300 -17.07 4.94 -10.39
CA THR A 300 -16.67 6.30 -10.04
C THR A 300 -15.64 6.85 -11.04
N ILE A 301 -14.63 6.05 -11.43
CA ILE A 301 -13.65 6.43 -12.46
C ILE A 301 -14.34 6.73 -13.79
N LEU A 302 -15.19 5.81 -14.28
CA LEU A 302 -15.88 5.96 -15.56
C LEU A 302 -16.83 7.17 -15.57
N HIS A 303 -17.47 7.45 -14.43
CA HIS A 303 -18.28 8.66 -14.27
C HIS A 303 -17.42 9.93 -14.33
N SER A 304 -16.27 9.97 -13.64
CA SER A 304 -15.33 11.09 -13.72
C SER A 304 -14.75 11.27 -15.13
N GLU A 305 -14.50 10.18 -15.87
CA GLU A 305 -14.11 10.24 -17.28
C GLU A 305 -15.22 10.87 -18.15
N SER A 306 -16.49 10.58 -17.86
CA SER A 306 -17.65 11.22 -18.51
C SER A 306 -17.73 12.72 -18.21
N LEU A 307 -17.58 13.11 -16.93
CA LEU A 307 -17.54 14.52 -16.53
C LEU A 307 -16.37 15.27 -17.18
N PHE A 308 -15.22 14.61 -17.28
CA PHE A 308 -14.05 15.19 -17.95
C PHE A 308 -14.23 15.31 -19.46
N ALA A 309 -14.89 14.36 -20.11
CA ALA A 309 -15.24 14.48 -21.52
C ALA A 309 -16.15 15.69 -21.77
N ASP A 310 -17.17 15.90 -20.94
CA ASP A 310 -18.04 17.09 -21.00
C ASP A 310 -17.23 18.39 -20.78
N PHE A 311 -16.34 18.40 -19.79
CA PHE A 311 -15.47 19.54 -19.49
C PHE A 311 -14.54 19.89 -20.67
N ARG A 312 -13.93 18.87 -21.30
CA ARG A 312 -13.07 19.04 -22.48
C ARG A 312 -13.84 19.51 -23.70
N ALA A 313 -15.03 18.97 -23.95
CA ALA A 313 -15.89 19.40 -25.05
C ALA A 313 -16.29 20.88 -24.95
N ALA A 314 -16.39 21.41 -23.73
CA ALA A 314 -16.64 22.85 -23.49
C ALA A 314 -15.40 23.74 -23.74
N GLN A 315 -14.18 23.17 -23.80
CA GLN A 315 -12.92 23.91 -23.95
C GLN A 315 -11.97 23.28 -25.00
N PRO A 316 -12.41 23.11 -26.27
CA PRO A 316 -11.70 22.33 -27.27
C PRO A 316 -10.33 22.92 -27.67
N GLU A 317 -10.13 24.23 -27.50
CA GLU A 317 -8.89 24.93 -27.86
C GLU A 317 -7.87 25.01 -26.71
N ASN A 318 -8.31 24.74 -25.47
CA ASN A 318 -7.50 24.96 -24.28
C ASN A 318 -6.78 23.68 -23.85
N TRP A 319 -5.77 23.28 -24.63
CA TRP A 319 -4.94 22.12 -24.28
C TRP A 319 -3.87 22.51 -23.26
N PRO A 320 -3.59 21.65 -22.25
CA PRO A 320 -2.52 21.91 -21.29
C PRO A 320 -1.19 22.03 -22.02
N LYS A 321 -0.38 23.02 -21.63
CA LYS A 321 0.95 23.24 -22.20
C LYS A 321 1.97 22.49 -21.35
N LEU A 322 2.29 21.27 -21.75
CA LEU A 322 3.27 20.44 -21.04
C LEU A 322 4.69 20.68 -21.58
N PRO A 323 5.73 20.60 -20.73
CA PRO A 323 7.13 20.70 -21.17
C PRO A 323 7.51 19.57 -22.14
N GLU A 324 7.79 19.90 -23.41
CA GLU A 324 8.13 18.92 -24.46
C GLU A 324 9.49 18.25 -24.27
N THR A 325 10.40 18.90 -23.54
CA THR A 325 11.78 18.43 -23.31
C THR A 325 11.93 17.49 -22.12
N ASP A 326 10.87 17.28 -21.35
CA ASP A 326 10.93 16.51 -20.11
C ASP A 326 10.32 15.12 -20.32
N GLU A 327 11.17 14.09 -20.24
CA GLU A 327 10.82 12.69 -20.53
C GLU A 327 9.61 12.21 -19.72
N LYS A 328 9.37 12.76 -18.52
CA LYS A 328 8.24 12.34 -17.68
C LYS A 328 6.86 12.65 -18.29
N PHE A 329 6.78 13.63 -19.19
CA PHE A 329 5.52 14.00 -19.86
C PHE A 329 5.33 13.32 -21.23
N LYS A 330 6.32 12.59 -21.72
CA LYS A 330 6.34 12.07 -23.09
C LYS A 330 5.12 11.22 -23.44
N GLN A 331 4.75 10.27 -22.58
CA GLN A 331 3.58 9.41 -22.83
C GLN A 331 2.27 10.21 -22.85
N LEU A 332 2.15 11.23 -21.98
CA LEU A 332 0.99 12.09 -21.92
C LEU A 332 0.89 13.01 -23.15
N LEU A 333 2.03 13.54 -23.62
CA LEU A 333 2.14 14.31 -24.85
C LEU A 333 1.74 13.49 -26.09
N GLU A 334 2.21 12.23 -26.19
CA GLU A 334 1.84 11.32 -27.27
C GLU A 334 0.32 11.08 -27.31
N LYS A 335 -0.30 10.90 -26.15
CA LYS A 335 -1.76 10.72 -26.01
C LYS A 335 -2.54 11.98 -26.37
N ILE A 336 -2.05 13.15 -25.94
CA ILE A 336 -2.62 14.44 -26.32
C ILE A 336 -2.62 14.61 -27.85
N GLU A 337 -1.53 14.23 -28.50
CA GLU A 337 -1.40 14.36 -29.97
C GLU A 337 -2.20 13.30 -30.74
N GLU A 338 -2.37 12.09 -30.20
CA GLU A 338 -3.32 11.10 -30.72
C GLU A 338 -4.76 11.67 -30.72
N GLU A 339 -5.15 12.32 -29.63
CA GLU A 339 -6.49 12.89 -29.47
C GLU A 339 -6.73 14.09 -30.40
N LYS A 340 -5.77 15.02 -30.51
CA LYS A 340 -5.85 16.14 -31.49
C LYS A 340 -6.09 15.63 -32.91
N ARG A 341 -5.33 14.62 -33.33
CA ARG A 341 -5.48 14.01 -34.66
C ARG A 341 -6.84 13.34 -34.84
N TYR A 342 -7.37 12.72 -33.79
CA TYR A 342 -8.72 12.16 -33.81
C TYR A 342 -9.78 13.25 -33.98
N GLU A 343 -9.74 14.32 -33.16
CA GLU A 343 -10.66 15.45 -33.26
C GLU A 343 -10.62 16.11 -34.65
N GLU A 344 -9.43 16.37 -35.19
CA GLU A 344 -9.25 16.93 -36.53
C GLU A 344 -9.85 16.03 -37.61
N THR A 345 -9.65 14.71 -37.48
CA THR A 345 -10.22 13.73 -38.42
C THR A 345 -11.74 13.73 -38.36
N GLN A 346 -12.33 13.82 -37.16
CA GLN A 346 -13.78 13.90 -36.97
C GLN A 346 -14.37 15.23 -37.49
N ARG A 347 -13.64 16.35 -37.35
CA ARG A 347 -14.03 17.64 -37.95
C ARG A 347 -13.99 17.59 -39.49
N LYS A 348 -12.99 16.90 -40.04
CA LYS A 348 -12.77 16.81 -41.50
C LYS A 348 -13.74 15.85 -42.20
N TYR A 349 -14.18 14.78 -41.52
CA TYR A 349 -15.03 13.74 -42.09
C TYR A 349 -16.27 13.51 -41.20
N ALA A 350 -17.33 14.28 -41.44
CA ALA A 350 -18.56 14.25 -40.64
C ALA A 350 -19.37 12.95 -40.80
N ASP A 351 -19.10 12.17 -41.84
CA ASP A 351 -19.69 10.87 -42.15
C ASP A 351 -19.03 9.71 -41.40
N ARG A 352 -17.88 9.93 -40.75
CA ARG A 352 -17.22 8.89 -39.95
C ARG A 352 -18.02 8.62 -38.67
N PRO A 353 -18.13 7.35 -38.25
CA PRO A 353 -18.73 7.00 -36.97
C PRO A 353 -18.01 7.73 -35.83
N LYS A 354 -18.76 8.56 -35.10
CA LYS A 354 -18.29 9.15 -33.85
C LYS A 354 -18.30 8.08 -32.77
N GLN A 355 -17.29 8.10 -31.91
CA GLN A 355 -17.37 7.27 -30.72
C GLN A 355 -18.46 7.80 -29.79
N PRO A 356 -19.27 6.91 -29.18
CA PRO A 356 -20.25 7.34 -28.20
C PRO A 356 -19.52 7.91 -26.98
N PRO A 357 -19.98 9.05 -26.43
CA PRO A 357 -19.38 9.64 -25.25
C PRO A 357 -19.46 8.67 -24.06
N PRO A 358 -18.52 8.74 -23.09
CA PRO A 358 -18.65 8.00 -21.85
C PRO A 358 -19.99 8.33 -21.19
N SER A 359 -20.73 7.30 -20.77
CA SER A 359 -22.05 7.47 -20.19
C SER A 359 -21.95 7.84 -18.72
N LYS A 360 -22.76 8.80 -18.28
CA LYS A 360 -22.90 9.10 -16.85
C LYS A 360 -23.58 7.95 -16.14
N ILE A 361 -23.11 7.65 -14.94
CA ILE A 361 -23.67 6.60 -14.09
C ILE A 361 -24.52 7.28 -13.02
N LEU A 362 -25.84 7.29 -13.22
CA LEU A 362 -26.80 8.00 -12.36
C LEU A 362 -26.68 7.61 -10.87
N ARG A 363 -26.31 6.36 -10.59
CA ARG A 363 -26.08 5.87 -9.23
C ARG A 363 -24.97 6.65 -8.51
N ILE A 364 -23.91 7.05 -9.23
CA ILE A 364 -22.80 7.83 -8.66
C ILE A 364 -23.30 9.22 -8.27
N GLU A 365 -24.13 9.86 -9.10
CA GLU A 365 -24.72 11.18 -8.81
C GLU A 365 -25.69 11.13 -7.62
N ALA A 366 -26.41 10.02 -7.45
CA ALA A 366 -27.38 9.84 -6.37
C ALA A 366 -26.75 9.50 -5.01
N ASN A 367 -25.50 9.04 -4.98
CA ASN A 367 -24.80 8.66 -3.74
C ASN A 367 -23.77 9.73 -3.37
N GLU A 368 -23.93 10.35 -2.20
CA GLU A 368 -23.08 11.46 -1.74
C GLU A 368 -21.59 11.09 -1.66
N SER A 369 -21.27 9.91 -1.12
CA SER A 369 -19.89 9.43 -0.99
C SER A 369 -19.24 9.16 -2.34
N LEU A 370 -19.96 8.50 -3.26
CA LEU A 370 -19.45 8.22 -4.60
C LEU A 370 -19.35 9.49 -5.45
N ALA A 371 -20.27 10.45 -5.29
CA ALA A 371 -20.20 11.75 -5.94
C ALA A 371 -18.98 12.57 -5.48
N GLU A 372 -18.68 12.61 -4.18
CA GLU A 372 -17.49 13.28 -3.67
C GLU A 372 -16.21 12.57 -4.14
N LEU A 373 -16.21 11.23 -4.19
CA LEU A 373 -15.08 10.49 -4.74
C LEU A 373 -14.88 10.78 -6.24
N ALA A 374 -15.97 10.84 -7.01
CA ALA A 374 -15.94 11.20 -8.43
C ALA A 374 -15.38 12.60 -8.64
N LYS A 375 -15.72 13.53 -7.75
CA LYS A 375 -15.16 14.88 -7.75
C LYS A 375 -13.65 14.87 -7.50
N VAL A 376 -13.16 14.10 -6.54
CA VAL A 376 -11.70 13.97 -6.27
C VAL A 376 -10.96 13.44 -7.51
N ILE A 377 -11.51 12.42 -8.18
CA ILE A 377 -10.91 11.87 -9.41
C ILE A 377 -10.99 12.88 -10.56
N PHE A 378 -12.12 13.57 -10.71
CA PHE A 378 -12.32 14.60 -11.72
C PHE A 378 -11.35 15.78 -11.55
N GLU A 379 -11.18 16.29 -10.33
CA GLU A 379 -10.20 17.35 -10.02
C GLU A 379 -8.77 16.96 -10.39
N GLN A 380 -8.44 15.67 -10.28
CA GLN A 380 -7.12 15.16 -10.69
C GLN A 380 -6.99 15.05 -12.21
N TYR A 381 -8.05 14.68 -12.91
CA TYR A 381 -8.06 14.81 -14.37
C TYR A 381 -7.97 16.26 -14.84
N GLN A 382 -8.52 17.23 -14.11
CA GLN A 382 -8.37 18.66 -14.45
C GLN A 382 -6.94 19.14 -14.30
N LYS A 383 -6.16 18.54 -13.39
CA LYS A 383 -4.73 18.83 -13.18
C LYS A 383 -3.86 17.98 -14.10
N ILE A 384 -4.06 18.09 -15.42
CA ILE A 384 -3.33 17.28 -16.42
C ILE A 384 -1.81 17.47 -16.36
N GLU A 385 -1.35 18.58 -15.81
CA GLU A 385 0.07 18.87 -15.58
C GLU A 385 0.69 18.03 -14.43
N ASP A 386 -0.13 17.34 -13.63
CA ASP A 386 0.32 16.38 -12.62
C ASP A 386 0.75 15.07 -13.30
N VAL A 387 2.06 14.98 -13.56
CA VAL A 387 2.77 13.81 -14.10
C VAL A 387 2.46 12.52 -13.35
N HIS A 388 2.17 12.59 -12.06
CA HIS A 388 1.95 11.41 -11.23
C HIS A 388 0.47 11.11 -11.05
N GLY A 389 -0.39 12.13 -11.00
CA GLY A 389 -1.82 11.99 -10.75
C GLY A 389 -2.58 11.20 -11.82
N ILE A 390 -2.42 11.55 -13.11
CA ILE A 390 -3.17 10.89 -14.20
C ILE A 390 -2.75 9.44 -14.43
N PRO A 391 -1.45 9.09 -14.49
CA PRO A 391 -1.03 7.69 -14.61
C PRO A 391 -1.58 6.82 -13.47
N ARG A 392 -1.62 7.34 -12.24
CA ARG A 392 -2.18 6.63 -11.09
C ARG A 392 -3.67 6.31 -11.23
N ILE A 393 -4.46 7.15 -11.90
CA ILE A 393 -5.87 6.82 -12.18
C ILE A 393 -5.97 5.70 -13.23
N GLY A 394 -5.10 5.73 -14.25
CA GLY A 394 -5.00 4.65 -15.23
C GLY A 394 -4.60 3.31 -14.59
N GLU A 395 -3.64 3.34 -13.67
CA GLU A 395 -3.24 2.20 -12.85
C GLU A 395 -4.39 1.71 -11.97
N LEU A 396 -5.09 2.60 -11.29
CA LEU A 396 -6.27 2.27 -10.47
C LEU A 396 -7.35 1.58 -11.30
N LYS A 397 -7.67 2.11 -12.50
CA LYS A 397 -8.64 1.50 -13.42
C LYS A 397 -8.20 0.09 -13.84
N LEU A 398 -6.92 -0.09 -14.17
CA LEU A 398 -6.37 -1.41 -14.51
C LEU A 398 -6.42 -2.38 -13.32
N ASN A 399 -6.07 -1.91 -12.12
CA ASN A 399 -6.10 -2.72 -10.91
C ASN A 399 -7.53 -3.10 -10.51
N CYS A 400 -8.53 -2.24 -10.76
CA CYS A 400 -9.94 -2.61 -10.63
C CYS A 400 -10.31 -3.78 -11.55
N LEU A 401 -9.90 -3.74 -12.83
CA LEU A 401 -10.17 -4.84 -13.78
C LEU A 401 -9.51 -6.16 -13.36
N LYS A 402 -8.26 -6.10 -12.87
CA LYS A 402 -7.56 -7.28 -12.33
C LYS A 402 -8.29 -7.84 -11.10
N ALA A 403 -8.61 -6.98 -10.13
CA ALA A 403 -9.26 -7.37 -8.89
C ALA A 403 -10.66 -7.96 -9.14
N ILE A 404 -11.48 -7.35 -10.01
CA ILE A 404 -12.79 -7.90 -10.41
C ILE A 404 -12.60 -9.28 -11.04
N SER A 405 -11.64 -9.43 -11.97
CA SER A 405 -11.38 -10.72 -12.62
C SER A 405 -11.04 -11.79 -11.60
N ASN A 406 -10.13 -11.50 -10.66
CA ASN A 406 -9.72 -12.44 -9.63
C ASN A 406 -10.88 -12.79 -8.69
N LEU A 407 -11.63 -11.79 -8.21
CA LEU A 407 -12.80 -11.99 -7.34
C LEU A 407 -13.90 -12.83 -8.01
N CYS A 408 -14.11 -12.68 -9.32
CA CYS A 408 -15.07 -13.49 -10.08
C CYS A 408 -14.68 -14.96 -10.15
N SER A 409 -13.38 -15.25 -10.26
CA SER A 409 -12.87 -16.61 -10.30
C SER A 409 -12.95 -17.32 -8.94
N LEU A 410 -13.13 -16.59 -7.84
CA LEU A 410 -13.23 -17.16 -6.49
C LEU A 410 -14.56 -17.85 -6.21
N CYS A 411 -15.68 -17.18 -6.52
CA CYS A 411 -17.00 -17.74 -6.29
C CYS A 411 -18.05 -17.23 -7.29
N PRO A 412 -19.02 -18.07 -7.71
CA PRO A 412 -20.08 -17.66 -8.63
C PRO A 412 -20.93 -16.48 -8.10
N GLY A 413 -21.10 -16.37 -6.78
CA GLY A 413 -21.84 -15.27 -6.16
C GLY A 413 -21.24 -13.89 -6.45
N ASN A 414 -19.92 -13.79 -6.60
CA ASN A 414 -19.25 -12.54 -6.97
C ASN A 414 -19.58 -12.09 -8.40
N LYS A 415 -19.82 -13.03 -9.32
CA LYS A 415 -20.25 -12.71 -10.70
C LYS A 415 -21.59 -11.99 -10.67
N LEU A 416 -22.52 -12.43 -9.82
CA LEU A 416 -23.84 -11.83 -9.64
C LEU A 416 -23.81 -10.53 -8.83
N ALA A 417 -22.86 -10.37 -7.91
CA ALA A 417 -22.70 -9.13 -7.14
C ALA A 417 -22.51 -7.89 -8.03
N THR A 418 -21.95 -8.07 -9.24
CA THR A 418 -21.82 -6.98 -10.23
C THR A 418 -23.15 -6.40 -10.73
N LEU A 419 -24.26 -7.12 -10.53
CA LEU A 419 -25.62 -6.72 -10.92
C LEU A 419 -26.49 -6.27 -9.74
N GLN A 420 -25.99 -6.34 -8.50
CA GLN A 420 -26.77 -6.06 -7.29
C GLN A 420 -26.84 -4.56 -6.98
N ASN A 421 -27.88 -4.15 -6.25
CA ASN A 421 -28.08 -2.78 -5.75
C ASN A 421 -28.06 -1.70 -6.85
N GLY A 422 -28.46 -2.04 -8.07
CA GLY A 422 -28.43 -1.12 -9.21
C GLY A 422 -27.02 -0.87 -9.79
N ARG A 423 -26.03 -1.70 -9.43
CA ARG A 423 -24.73 -1.71 -10.12
C ARG A 423 -24.88 -2.30 -11.51
N GLN A 424 -24.02 -1.85 -12.41
CA GLN A 424 -23.92 -2.35 -13.77
C GLN A 424 -22.47 -2.76 -14.07
N GLY A 425 -21.86 -3.52 -13.16
CA GLY A 425 -20.42 -3.79 -13.18
C GLY A 425 -19.94 -4.41 -14.49
N LEU A 426 -20.71 -5.33 -15.09
CA LEU A 426 -20.38 -5.89 -16.41
C LEU A 426 -20.38 -4.81 -17.51
N LEU A 427 -21.33 -3.88 -17.51
CA LEU A 427 -21.36 -2.77 -18.47
C LEU A 427 -20.18 -1.82 -18.27
N SER A 428 -19.80 -1.56 -17.03
CA SER A 428 -18.64 -0.76 -16.68
C SER A 428 -17.34 -1.39 -17.19
N VAL A 429 -17.18 -2.71 -17.02
CA VAL A 429 -16.05 -3.46 -17.59
C VAL A 429 -16.10 -3.41 -19.13
N LEU A 430 -17.27 -3.57 -19.75
CA LEU A 430 -17.44 -3.47 -21.21
C LEU A 430 -17.05 -2.09 -21.76
N GLN A 431 -17.34 -1.01 -21.03
CA GLN A 431 -16.90 0.34 -21.44
C GLN A 431 -15.38 0.43 -21.55
N CYS A 432 -14.64 -0.30 -20.71
CA CYS A 432 -13.17 -0.35 -20.74
C CYS A 432 -12.59 -1.15 -21.93
N THR A 433 -13.43 -1.89 -22.67
CA THR A 433 -13.00 -2.60 -23.90
C THR A 433 -12.96 -1.69 -25.13
N SER A 434 -13.63 -0.54 -25.04
CA SER A 434 -13.71 0.44 -26.12
C SER A 434 -12.37 1.13 -26.28
N ARG A 435 -11.82 1.11 -27.50
CA ARG A 435 -10.57 1.81 -27.81
C ARG A 435 -10.87 3.30 -27.93
N ARG A 436 -10.82 4.04 -26.82
CA ARG A 436 -11.07 5.48 -26.85
C ARG A 436 -9.74 6.21 -27.08
N PRO A 437 -9.63 7.06 -28.12
CA PRO A 437 -8.68 8.13 -28.04
C PRO A 437 -9.21 9.03 -26.91
N ALA A 438 -8.44 9.10 -25.84
CA ALA A 438 -8.67 10.01 -24.73
C ALA A 438 -7.35 10.20 -23.99
N TYR A 439 -7.25 11.31 -23.26
CA TYR A 439 -6.17 11.63 -22.33
C TYR A 439 -6.06 10.62 -21.17
N PHE A 440 -7.10 9.82 -20.95
CA PHE A 440 -7.07 8.73 -19.98
C PHE A 440 -6.04 7.72 -20.49
N MET A 441 -5.03 7.39 -19.68
CA MET A 441 -3.88 6.55 -20.05
C MET A 441 -4.29 5.09 -20.35
N GLU A 442 -5.21 4.88 -21.29
CA GLU A 442 -5.70 3.59 -21.72
C GLU A 442 -4.59 2.87 -22.49
N SER A 443 -4.15 1.76 -21.90
CA SER A 443 -3.10 0.92 -22.44
C SER A 443 -3.71 -0.28 -23.18
N TYR A 444 -2.93 -0.86 -24.10
CA TYR A 444 -3.29 -2.14 -24.71
C TYR A 444 -3.53 -3.23 -23.64
N ALA A 445 -2.81 -3.17 -22.53
CA ALA A 445 -3.01 -4.05 -21.39
C ALA A 445 -4.41 -3.89 -20.78
N MET A 446 -4.89 -2.66 -20.57
CA MET A 446 -6.23 -2.40 -20.04
C MET A 446 -7.35 -2.98 -20.92
N ARG A 447 -7.22 -2.87 -22.24
CA ARG A 447 -8.16 -3.51 -23.18
C ARG A 447 -8.14 -5.03 -23.07
N ASN A 448 -6.96 -5.65 -23.01
CA ASN A 448 -6.87 -7.11 -22.90
C ASN A 448 -7.41 -7.61 -21.56
N TYR A 449 -7.12 -6.90 -20.47
CA TYR A 449 -7.64 -7.24 -19.14
C TYR A 449 -9.15 -7.04 -19.05
N SER A 450 -9.73 -6.01 -19.68
CA SER A 450 -11.21 -5.87 -19.72
C SER A 450 -11.86 -6.98 -20.53
N ILE A 451 -11.31 -7.37 -21.69
CA ILE A 451 -11.76 -8.54 -22.45
C ILE A 451 -11.71 -9.81 -21.59
N PHE A 452 -10.59 -10.03 -20.89
CA PHE A 452 -10.44 -11.15 -19.98
C PHE A 452 -11.47 -11.12 -18.84
N CYS A 453 -11.68 -9.95 -18.24
CA CYS A 453 -12.63 -9.73 -17.16
C CYS A 453 -14.08 -10.03 -17.60
N VAL A 454 -14.49 -9.59 -18.80
CA VAL A 454 -15.80 -9.93 -19.37
C VAL A 454 -15.97 -11.43 -19.53
N ARG A 455 -14.93 -12.14 -20.01
CA ARG A 455 -14.97 -13.60 -20.12
C ARG A 455 -15.16 -14.24 -18.74
N GLN A 456 -14.41 -13.81 -17.72
CA GLN A 456 -14.56 -14.33 -16.36
C GLN A 456 -15.95 -14.07 -15.76
N LEU A 457 -16.52 -12.88 -15.99
CA LEU A 457 -17.84 -12.50 -15.50
C LEU A 457 -18.97 -13.29 -16.16
N THR A 458 -18.80 -13.69 -17.42
CA THR A 458 -19.81 -14.39 -18.22
C THR A 458 -19.66 -15.90 -18.21
N ASP A 459 -18.48 -16.39 -17.87
CA ASP A 459 -18.21 -17.81 -17.71
C ASP A 459 -19.18 -18.42 -16.70
N GLU A 460 -19.90 -19.46 -17.11
CA GLU A 460 -20.95 -20.15 -16.32
C GLU A 460 -21.99 -19.23 -15.62
N CYS A 461 -22.17 -17.97 -16.05
CA CYS A 461 -23.08 -17.00 -15.43
C CYS A 461 -24.13 -16.51 -16.44
N GLN A 462 -25.34 -17.06 -16.35
CA GLN A 462 -26.40 -16.80 -17.33
C GLN A 462 -26.91 -15.36 -17.27
N GLU A 463 -27.04 -14.80 -16.07
CA GLU A 463 -27.51 -13.45 -15.82
C GLU A 463 -26.61 -12.41 -16.50
N ASN A 464 -25.28 -12.61 -16.41
CA ASN A 464 -24.32 -11.75 -17.10
C ASN A 464 -24.33 -11.96 -18.63
N LYS A 465 -24.55 -13.20 -19.10
CA LYS A 465 -24.74 -13.47 -20.54
C LYS A 465 -25.98 -12.76 -21.10
N GLU A 466 -27.07 -12.71 -20.34
CA GLU A 466 -28.29 -11.99 -20.73
C GLU A 466 -28.08 -10.48 -20.86
N VAL A 467 -27.27 -9.87 -19.99
CA VAL A 467 -26.92 -8.45 -20.12
C VAL A 467 -26.23 -8.19 -21.47
N ILE A 468 -25.30 -9.06 -21.90
CA ILE A 468 -24.65 -8.95 -23.22
C ILE A 468 -25.65 -9.12 -24.37
N LEU A 469 -26.62 -10.02 -24.21
CA LEU A 469 -27.66 -10.24 -25.22
C LEU A 469 -28.52 -9.00 -25.46
N ARG A 470 -28.74 -8.18 -24.43
CA ARG A 470 -29.58 -6.97 -24.46
C ARG A 470 -28.83 -5.72 -24.96
N LEU A 471 -27.50 -5.77 -25.14
CA LEU A 471 -26.67 -4.66 -25.65
C LEU A 471 -27.06 -4.15 -27.06
N GLY A 472 -27.94 -4.85 -27.78
CA GLY A 472 -28.45 -4.45 -29.10
C GLY A 472 -29.77 -3.67 -29.10
N GLU A 473 -30.35 -3.40 -27.93
CA GLU A 473 -31.56 -2.59 -27.81
C GLU A 473 -31.23 -1.09 -27.90
N PRO A 474 -32.13 -0.23 -28.45
CA PRO A 474 -31.83 1.13 -28.89
C PRO A 474 -31.34 2.12 -27.80
N GLN A 475 -31.25 1.69 -26.54
CA GLN A 475 -30.84 2.51 -25.40
C GLN A 475 -29.35 2.39 -25.02
N GLN A 476 -28.58 1.44 -25.59
CA GLN A 476 -27.18 1.23 -25.19
C GLN A 476 -26.24 1.33 -26.41
N PRO A 477 -25.46 2.41 -26.53
CA PRO A 477 -24.58 2.61 -27.67
C PRO A 477 -23.25 1.88 -27.44
N ILE A 478 -23.23 0.56 -27.64
CA ILE A 478 -21.97 -0.21 -27.72
C ILE A 478 -21.89 -0.95 -29.06
N ILE A 479 -20.68 -0.88 -29.62
CA ILE A 479 -20.19 -1.34 -30.94
C ILE A 479 -20.59 -2.80 -31.25
N ASP A 480 -20.93 -3.06 -32.53
CA ASP A 480 -21.07 -4.36 -33.22
C ASP A 480 -21.02 -5.60 -32.30
N ARG A 481 -22.19 -5.96 -31.73
CA ARG A 481 -22.39 -7.13 -30.87
C ARG A 481 -21.77 -8.41 -31.46
N LYS A 482 -21.80 -8.62 -32.77
CA LYS A 482 -21.25 -9.83 -33.40
C LYS A 482 -19.73 -9.87 -33.34
N ARG A 483 -19.07 -8.73 -33.57
CA ARG A 483 -17.62 -8.59 -33.42
C ARG A 483 -17.20 -8.78 -31.97
N LEU A 484 -17.97 -8.20 -31.05
CA LEU A 484 -17.74 -8.26 -29.61
C LEU A 484 -17.83 -9.71 -29.08
N LEU A 485 -18.88 -10.44 -29.44
CA LEU A 485 -19.04 -11.87 -29.12
C LEU A 485 -17.87 -12.73 -29.66
N LYS A 486 -17.42 -12.44 -30.89
CA LYS A 486 -16.26 -13.10 -31.49
C LYS A 486 -14.95 -12.78 -30.77
N GLU A 487 -14.71 -11.52 -30.40
CA GLU A 487 -13.53 -11.11 -29.62
C GLU A 487 -13.55 -11.74 -28.21
N PHE A 488 -14.73 -11.99 -27.64
CA PHE A 488 -14.89 -12.67 -26.36
C PHE A 488 -14.86 -14.20 -26.44
N GLY A 489 -14.92 -14.81 -27.63
CA GLY A 489 -14.97 -16.25 -27.78
C GLY A 489 -16.29 -16.86 -27.29
N ILE A 490 -17.37 -16.09 -27.31
CA ILE A 490 -18.72 -16.52 -26.90
C ILE A 490 -19.49 -16.93 -28.16
N ASP A 491 -19.98 -18.18 -28.22
CA ASP A 491 -20.77 -18.66 -29.36
C ASP A 491 -22.21 -18.10 -29.28
N GLU A 492 -22.67 -17.52 -30.39
CA GLU A 492 -24.04 -17.02 -30.52
C GLU A 492 -25.09 -18.15 -30.41
N GLN A 493 -24.70 -19.40 -30.69
CA GLN A 493 -25.55 -20.58 -30.55
C GLN A 493 -25.71 -21.03 -29.09
N GLU A 494 -24.66 -20.95 -28.28
CA GLU A 494 -24.73 -21.22 -26.82
C GLU A 494 -25.71 -20.27 -26.12
N LEU A 495 -25.84 -19.04 -26.62
CA LEU A 495 -26.75 -18.04 -26.10
C LEU A 495 -28.22 -18.22 -26.56
N LYS A 496 -28.45 -18.89 -27.70
CA LYS A 496 -29.79 -19.15 -28.26
C LYS A 496 -30.40 -20.46 -27.75
N ALA A 497 -29.58 -21.44 -27.37
CA ALA A 497 -30.03 -22.76 -26.92
C ALA A 497 -30.76 -22.77 -25.56
N VAL A 498 -30.77 -21.66 -24.83
CA VAL A 498 -31.39 -21.54 -23.49
C VAL A 498 -32.63 -20.64 -23.49
N VAL A 499 -33.02 -20.10 -24.67
CA VAL A 499 -34.28 -19.38 -24.86
C VAL A 499 -35.29 -20.32 -25.52
N VAL A 500 -35.67 -21.39 -24.81
CA VAL A 500 -36.89 -22.19 -25.08
C VAL A 500 -37.56 -22.49 -23.75
#